data_AF-A0A1D2VG42-F1
#
_entry.id   AF-A0A1D2VG42-F1
#
_cell.length_a   1.000
_cell.length_b   1.000
_cell.length_c   1.000
_cell.angle_alpha   90.00
_cell.angle_beta   90.00
_cell.angle_gamma   90.00
#
_symmetry.space_group_name_H-M   'P 1'
#
loop_
_entity.id
_entity.type
_entity.pdbx_description
1 polymer ?
#
loop_
_entity_poly.entity_id
_entity_poly.type
_entity_poly.pdbx_seq_one_letter_code
_entity_poly.pdbx_strand_id
1 'polypeptide(L)'
;EIGMSFINGWGVERNENKGLEFVEKSASLGYVEAMVEAGNIWSKKGSHRKKNLYRAAVWYRFADKRGAKLIGTSWIYKEKYM
;
A
#
# COMPACT_ATOMS: atom_id res chain seq x y z
N GLU A 1 1.15 0.15 -13.72
CA GLU A 1 0.50 1.48 -13.76
C GLU A 1 -1.02 1.48 -13.57
N ILE A 2 -1.74 0.40 -13.89
CA ILE A 2 -3.22 0.34 -13.81
C ILE A 2 -3.79 0.68 -12.41
N GLY A 3 -3.17 0.19 -11.33
CA GLY A 3 -3.63 0.46 -9.97
C GLY A 3 -3.65 1.94 -9.60
N MET A 4 -2.62 2.69 -10.01
CA MET A 4 -2.53 4.14 -9.80
C MET A 4 -3.51 4.90 -10.70
N SER A 5 -3.77 4.43 -11.92
CA SER A 5 -4.78 5.05 -12.79
C SER A 5 -6.18 5.00 -12.17
N PHE A 6 -6.56 3.89 -11.53
CA PHE A 6 -7.83 3.79 -10.80
C PHE A 6 -7.85 4.65 -9.52
N ILE A 7 -6.72 4.81 -8.83
CA ILE A 7 -6.65 5.64 -7.61
C ILE A 7 -6.75 7.13 -7.95
N ASN A 8 -6.05 7.56 -9.01
CA ASN A 8 -6.00 8.96 -9.43
C ASN A 8 -7.09 9.36 -10.42
N GLY A 9 -7.80 8.39 -11.01
CA GLY A 9 -8.82 8.64 -12.04
C GLY A 9 -8.23 9.03 -13.40
N TRP A 10 -7.03 8.54 -13.74
CA TRP A 10 -6.38 8.87 -15.02
C TRP A 10 -6.98 8.04 -16.15
N GLY A 11 -7.89 8.65 -16.91
CA GLY A 11 -8.54 8.02 -18.07
C GLY A 11 -9.55 6.91 -17.71
N VAL A 12 -9.79 6.67 -16.42
CA VAL A 12 -10.76 5.71 -15.89
C VAL A 12 -11.53 6.32 -14.72
N GLU A 13 -12.74 5.84 -14.47
CA GLU A 13 -13.50 6.25 -13.28
C GLU A 13 -12.71 5.95 -12.01
N ARG A 14 -12.59 6.96 -11.14
CA ARG A 14 -11.80 6.87 -9.91
C ARG A 14 -12.39 5.80 -9.01
N ASN A 15 -11.64 4.72 -8.81
CA ASN A 15 -12.02 3.62 -7.95
C ASN A 15 -10.82 3.16 -7.11
N GLU A 16 -10.69 3.75 -5.93
CA GLU A 16 -9.59 3.46 -5.00
C GLU A 16 -9.58 1.99 -4.54
N ASN A 17 -10.75 1.33 -4.49
CA ASN A 17 -10.86 -0.07 -4.10
C ASN A 17 -10.32 -1.01 -5.17
N LYS A 18 -10.72 -0.84 -6.42
CA LYS A 18 -10.13 -1.58 -7.55
C LYS A 18 -8.63 -1.29 -7.68
N GLY A 19 -8.23 -0.03 -7.57
CA GLY A 19 -6.82 0.35 -7.68
C GLY A 19 -5.95 -0.32 -6.60
N LEU A 20 -6.43 -0.35 -5.35
CA LEU A 20 -5.74 -1.06 -4.28
C LEU A 20 -5.68 -2.57 -4.54
N GLU A 21 -6.76 -3.21 -5.00
CA GLU A 21 -6.76 -4.64 -5.31
C GLU A 21 -5.66 -4.99 -6.34
N PHE A 22 -5.49 -4.17 -7.38
CA PHE A 22 -4.41 -4.34 -8.36
C PHE A 22 -3.02 -4.17 -7.74
N VAL A 23 -2.86 -3.20 -6.83
CA VAL A 23 -1.59 -2.96 -6.12
C VAL A 23 -1.29 -4.13 -5.17
N GLU A 24 -2.27 -4.61 -4.41
CA GLU A 24 -2.12 -5.76 -3.50
C GLU A 24 -1.85 -7.06 -4.27
N LYS A 25 -2.44 -7.24 -5.45
CA LYS A 25 -2.14 -8.35 -6.34
C LYS A 25 -0.70 -8.28 -6.84
N SER A 26 -0.24 -7.09 -7.25
CA SER A 26 1.15 -6.86 -7.66
C SER A 26 2.12 -7.09 -6.49
N ALA A 27 1.77 -6.62 -5.30
CA ALA A 27 2.53 -6.88 -4.08
C ALA A 27 2.61 -8.39 -3.78
N SER A 28 1.52 -9.13 -3.98
CA SER A 28 1.48 -10.58 -3.77
C SER A 28 2.35 -11.35 -4.76
N LEU A 29 2.56 -10.81 -5.97
CA LEU A 29 3.48 -11.37 -6.97
C LEU A 29 4.96 -11.16 -6.63
N GLY A 30 5.28 -10.49 -5.53
CA GLY A 30 6.66 -10.29 -5.08
C GLY A 30 7.26 -8.95 -5.48
N TYR A 31 6.51 -8.07 -6.15
CA TYR A 31 6.98 -6.72 -6.48
C TYR A 31 7.12 -5.89 -5.21
N VAL A 32 8.36 -5.60 -4.84
CA VAL A 32 8.70 -4.85 -3.63
C VAL A 32 8.12 -3.43 -3.67
N GLU A 33 8.22 -2.75 -4.81
CA GLU A 33 7.64 -1.41 -5.02
C GLU A 33 6.12 -1.41 -4.80
N ALA A 34 5.42 -2.45 -5.26
CA ALA A 34 3.98 -2.58 -5.06
C ALA A 34 3.61 -2.80 -3.57
N MET A 35 4.45 -3.48 -2.79
CA MET A 35 4.25 -3.60 -1.34
C MET A 35 4.42 -2.24 -0.64
N VAL A 36 5.42 -1.45 -1.04
CA VAL A 36 5.61 -0.08 -0.52
C VAL A 36 4.40 0.78 -0.86
N GLU A 37 3.92 0.70 -2.10
CA GLU A 37 2.74 1.44 -2.55
C GLU A 37 1.47 0.99 -1.83
N ALA A 38 1.26 -0.32 -1.63
CA ALA A 38 0.15 -0.82 -0.81
C ALA A 38 0.20 -0.22 0.60
N GLY A 39 1.39 -0.20 1.22
CA GLY A 39 1.64 0.46 2.51
C GLY A 39 1.27 1.94 2.49
N ASN A 40 1.71 2.68 1.47
CA ASN A 40 1.43 4.11 1.28
C ASN A 40 -0.08 4.38 1.15
N ILE A 41 -0.78 3.56 0.35
CA ILE A 41 -2.21 3.69 0.12
C ILE A 41 -2.99 3.38 1.39
N TRP A 42 -2.63 2.33 2.13
CA TRP A 42 -3.27 1.98 3.40
C TRP A 42 -3.01 3.02 4.50
N SER A 43 -1.83 3.67 4.48
CA SER A 43 -1.46 4.72 5.43
C SER A 43 -2.23 6.02 5.20
N LYS A 44 -2.66 6.28 3.97
CA LYS A 44 -3.44 7.47 3.61
C LYS A 44 -4.95 7.18 3.73
N LYS A 45 -5.72 8.23 4.02
CA LYS A 45 -7.19 8.16 3.96
C LYS A 45 -7.60 8.32 2.50
N GLY A 46 -8.34 7.36 1.97
CA GLY A 46 -8.98 7.48 0.65
C GLY A 46 -10.28 8.27 0.73
N SER A 47 -10.86 8.62 -0.41
CA SER A 47 -12.18 9.25 -0.51
C SER A 47 -13.27 8.34 0.07
N HIS A 48 -13.21 7.03 -0.20
CA HIS A 48 -14.22 6.06 0.25
C HIS A 48 -13.69 5.05 1.27
N ARG A 49 -12.41 5.15 1.63
CA ARG A 49 -11.73 4.19 2.51
C ARG A 49 -11.12 4.87 3.73
N LYS A 50 -11.36 4.28 4.91
CA LYS A 50 -10.67 4.68 6.14
C LYS A 50 -9.20 4.25 6.08
N LYS A 51 -8.31 5.13 6.54
CA LYS A 51 -6.89 4.77 6.71
C LYS A 51 -6.77 3.57 7.66
N ASN A 52 -5.89 2.64 7.35
CA ASN A 52 -5.61 1.49 8.19
C ASN A 52 -4.10 1.32 8.35
N LEU A 53 -3.57 1.89 9.43
CA LEU A 53 -2.13 1.86 9.73
C LEU A 53 -1.64 0.45 10.06
N TYR A 54 -2.51 -0.43 10.56
CA TYR A 54 -2.15 -1.83 10.81
C TYR A 54 -1.84 -2.54 9.49
N ARG A 55 -2.75 -2.46 8.51
CA ARG A 55 -2.51 -3.03 7.17
C ARG A 55 -1.32 -2.38 6.47
N ALA A 56 -1.14 -1.07 6.63
CA ALA A 56 0.04 -0.40 6.09
C ALA A 56 1.34 -0.96 6.67
N ALA A 57 1.41 -1.13 8.00
CA ALA A 57 2.57 -1.70 8.68
C ALA A 57 2.86 -3.13 8.21
N VAL A 58 1.83 -3.96 8.02
CA VAL A 58 1.99 -5.33 7.48
C VAL A 58 2.67 -5.29 6.11
N TRP A 59 2.20 -4.47 5.17
CA TRP A 59 2.78 -4.36 3.83
C TRP A 59 4.20 -3.81 3.83
N TYR A 60 4.49 -2.79 4.65
CA TYR A 60 5.85 -2.29 4.83
C TYR A 60 6.79 -3.35 5.41
N ARG A 61 6.35 -4.18 6.36
CA ARG A 61 7.18 -5.29 6.86
C ARG A 61 7.47 -6.33 5.79
N PHE A 62 6.53 -6.61 4.89
CA PHE A 62 6.77 -7.50 3.75
C PHE A 62 7.78 -6.91 2.76
N ALA A 63 7.71 -5.61 2.51
CA ALA A 63 8.67 -4.90 1.67
C ALA A 63 10.07 -4.92 2.31
N ASP A 64 10.18 -4.59 3.61
CA ASP A 64 11.44 -4.62 4.37
C ASP A 64 12.09 -6.01 4.34
N LYS A 65 11.31 -7.08 4.57
CA LYS A 65 11.79 -8.47 4.45
C LYS A 65 12.33 -8.84 3.08
N ARG A 66 11.91 -8.13 2.03
CA ARG A 66 12.41 -8.32 0.65
C ARG A 66 13.52 -7.33 0.28
N GLY A 67 14.07 -6.59 1.25
CA GLY A 67 15.17 -5.65 1.04
C GLY A 67 14.73 -4.26 0.60
N ALA A 68 13.44 -3.90 0.73
CA ALA A 68 13.01 -2.53 0.48
C ALA A 68 13.66 -1.57 1.47
N LYS A 69 14.30 -0.50 0.97
CA LYS A 69 14.85 0.53 1.84
C LYS A 69 13.75 1.51 2.28
N LEU A 70 13.04 1.15 3.33
CA LEU A 70 11.94 1.97 3.87
C LEU A 70 12.45 2.98 4.89
N ILE A 71 12.80 4.18 4.44
CA ILE A 71 13.31 5.25 5.31
C ILE A 71 12.15 5.80 6.17
N GLY A 72 12.37 5.92 7.49
CA GLY A 72 11.40 6.53 8.41
C GLY A 72 10.19 5.64 8.77
N THR A 73 10.20 4.36 8.41
CA THR A 73 9.12 3.42 8.74
C THR A 73 9.30 2.67 10.06
N SER A 74 10.17 3.12 10.97
CA SER A 74 10.41 2.46 12.27
C SER A 74 9.13 2.26 13.11
N TRP A 75 8.06 3.00 12.82
CA TRP A 75 6.77 2.85 13.46
C TRP A 75 6.08 1.51 13.17
N ILE A 76 6.44 0.79 12.10
CA ILE A 76 5.79 -0.46 11.69
C ILE A 76 6.06 -1.63 12.65
N TYR A 77 7.04 -1.49 13.55
CA TYR A 77 7.38 -2.46 14.61
C TYR A 77 6.88 -2.04 16.00
N LYS A 78 6.06 -0.99 16.10
CA LYS A 78 5.43 -0.64 17.39
C LYS A 78 4.34 -1.65 17.71
N GLU A 79 4.21 -2.03 18.97
CA GLU A 79 3.24 -3.04 19.45
C GLU A 79 1.80 -2.77 18.98
N LYS A 80 1.39 -1.51 18.93
CA LYS A 80 0.08 -1.09 18.39
C LYS A 80 -0.17 -1.40 16.90
N TYR A 81 0.86 -1.79 16.14
CA TYR A 81 0.80 -2.05 14.69
C TYR A 81 1.39 -3.41 14.30
N MET A 82 1.78 -4.24 15.28
CA MET A 82 2.16 -5.66 15.08
C MET A 82 0.91 -6.53 15.18
#